data_AF-A0A357QRM4-F1
#
_entry.id   AF-A0A357QRM4-F1
#
_cell.length_a   1.000
_cell.length_b   1.000
_cell.length_c   1.000
_cell.angle_alpha   90.00
_cell.angle_beta   90.00
_cell.angle_gamma   90.00
#
_symmetry.space_group_name_H-M   'P 1'
#
loop_
_entity.id
_entity.type
_entity.pdbx_description
1 polymer ?
#
loop_
_entity_poly.entity_id
_entity_poly.type
_entity_poly.pdbx_seq_one_letter_code
_entity_poly.pdbx_strand_id
1 'polypeptide(L)'
;MNQLLLLFLGVFSLFACNNENPDDKKAQVKPYENDTIHIEKPIFVIFQSWMLDVNQLKLVDTIKNNAENIIWDVSKEHSIWDDTRRVENPFFPVICNSDTTGFLQISDSTLLYYDSFKKQVWKTKYATTFRKYCRAFSSGNSLFVSFYSPIATGSSLLCYDINNGKNLWIGDIKQMMISHSKYRNEVFIYKTNSRIIVAGQEAMGNILQVIDSKTGKNLFFVDDNK
;
A
#
# COMPACT_ATOMS: atom_id res chain seq x y z
N MET A 1 3.74 13.60 52.91
CA MET A 1 2.79 12.48 53.01
C MET A 1 2.12 12.35 51.64
N ASN A 2 2.24 11.33 50.81
CA ASN A 2 2.92 10.04 50.81
C ASN A 2 3.33 9.78 49.34
N GLN A 3 4.60 9.42 49.11
CA GLN A 3 5.05 8.86 47.83
C GLN A 3 4.68 7.37 47.81
N LEU A 4 3.93 6.95 46.79
CA LEU A 4 3.65 5.54 46.55
C LEU A 4 4.60 5.05 45.45
N LEU A 5 5.64 4.32 45.88
CA LEU A 5 6.65 3.69 45.05
C LEU A 5 6.14 2.29 44.66
N LEU A 6 5.80 2.06 43.39
CA LEU A 6 5.44 0.75 42.86
C LEU A 6 6.67 0.11 42.20
N LEU A 7 7.29 -0.82 42.92
CA LEU A 7 8.34 -1.71 42.44
C LEU A 7 7.70 -2.90 41.71
N PHE A 8 7.92 -2.99 40.39
CA PHE A 8 7.66 -4.20 39.61
C PHE A 8 8.92 -5.08 39.62
N LEU A 9 8.86 -6.18 40.39
CA LEU A 9 9.76 -7.32 40.27
C LEU A 9 9.05 -8.38 39.42
N GLY A 10 9.67 -8.81 38.32
CA GLY A 10 9.02 -9.73 37.39
C GLY A 10 9.97 -10.49 36.46
N VAL A 11 10.61 -11.53 37.03
CA VAL A 11 10.98 -12.82 36.42
C VAL A 11 11.97 -12.80 35.24
N PHE A 12 13.25 -13.05 35.56
CA PHE A 12 14.23 -13.59 34.62
C PHE A 12 13.97 -15.10 34.44
N SER A 13 13.54 -15.52 33.25
CA SER A 13 13.57 -16.93 32.86
C SER A 13 14.99 -17.32 32.46
N LEU A 14 15.65 -18.15 33.28
CA LEU A 14 16.89 -18.83 32.91
C LEU A 14 16.61 -19.77 31.73
N PHE A 15 17.24 -19.50 30.58
CA PHE A 15 17.39 -20.50 29.53
C PHE A 15 18.42 -21.53 29.97
N ALA A 16 17.97 -22.76 30.20
CA ALA A 16 18.83 -23.92 30.34
C ALA A 16 19.51 -24.19 28.98
N CYS A 17 20.83 -24.11 28.96
CA CYS A 17 21.65 -24.51 27.81
C CYS A 17 21.74 -26.04 27.81
N ASN A 18 20.96 -26.70 26.96
CA ASN A 18 21.08 -28.14 26.73
C ASN A 18 22.40 -28.42 26.00
N ASN A 19 23.36 -29.02 26.71
CA ASN A 19 24.54 -29.65 26.12
C ASN A 19 24.11 -30.91 25.36
N GLU A 20 23.84 -30.79 24.06
CA GLU A 20 23.72 -31.94 23.16
C GLU A 20 25.11 -32.47 22.78
N ASN A 21 25.26 -33.77 22.97
CA ASN A 21 26.44 -34.58 22.63
C ASN A 21 26.67 -34.61 21.09
N PRO A 22 27.87 -34.26 20.58
CA PRO A 22 28.11 -34.13 19.15
C PRO A 22 28.20 -35.44 18.34
N ASP A 23 28.27 -36.61 18.98
CA ASP A 23 28.70 -37.84 18.31
C ASP A 23 27.61 -38.86 17.89
N ASP A 24 26.33 -38.51 17.93
CA ASP A 24 25.25 -39.52 17.70
C ASP A 24 24.13 -39.07 16.75
N LYS A 25 24.47 -38.44 15.62
CA LYS A 25 23.50 -38.14 14.53
C LYS A 25 23.77 -39.00 13.30
N LYS A 26 23.40 -40.29 13.38
CA LYS A 26 23.12 -41.09 12.17
C LYS A 26 21.96 -40.43 11.43
N ALA A 27 22.27 -39.80 10.29
CA ALA A 27 21.30 -39.11 9.45
C ALA A 27 20.23 -40.10 8.96
N GLN A 28 19.06 -40.09 9.61
CA GLN A 28 17.86 -40.66 9.03
C GLN A 28 17.50 -39.79 7.82
N VAL A 29 17.71 -40.33 6.62
CA VAL A 29 17.20 -39.74 5.37
C VAL A 29 15.68 -39.76 5.49
N LYS A 30 15.09 -38.64 5.89
CA LYS A 30 13.64 -38.47 5.83
C LYS A 30 13.24 -38.59 4.36
N PRO A 31 12.24 -39.42 4.03
CA PRO A 31 11.74 -39.49 2.67
C PRO A 31 11.33 -38.09 2.22
N TYR A 32 11.69 -37.73 0.99
CA TYR A 32 11.23 -36.50 0.34
C TYR A 32 9.70 -36.50 0.37
N GLU A 33 9.09 -35.73 1.28
CA GLU A 33 7.68 -35.41 1.22
C GLU A 33 7.48 -34.65 -0.10
N ASN A 34 6.62 -35.18 -0.98
CA ASN A 34 6.22 -34.47 -2.19
C ASN A 34 5.49 -33.20 -1.74
N ASP A 35 6.18 -32.05 -1.85
CA ASP A 35 5.59 -30.74 -1.62
C ASP A 35 4.36 -30.61 -2.54
N THR A 36 3.18 -30.69 -1.93
CA THR A 36 1.93 -30.52 -2.66
C THR A 36 1.90 -29.06 -3.10
N ILE A 37 1.97 -28.80 -4.41
CA ILE A 37 1.93 -27.44 -4.95
C ILE A 37 0.56 -26.86 -4.62
N HIS A 38 0.49 -26.04 -3.57
CA HIS A 38 -0.69 -25.26 -3.26
C HIS A 38 -0.86 -24.18 -4.34
N ILE A 39 -1.71 -24.47 -5.32
CA ILE A 39 -2.12 -23.47 -6.32
C ILE A 39 -3.04 -22.48 -5.60
N GLU A 40 -2.51 -21.30 -5.28
CA GLU A 40 -3.32 -20.22 -4.74
C GLU A 40 -4.44 -19.86 -5.73
N LYS A 41 -5.67 -19.71 -5.22
CA LYS A 41 -6.82 -19.24 -6.02
C LYS A 41 -6.44 -17.91 -6.68
N PRO A 42 -6.71 -17.70 -7.99
CA PRO A 42 -6.37 -16.45 -8.64
C PRO A 42 -7.13 -15.29 -7.99
N ILE A 43 -6.50 -14.13 -7.97
CA ILE A 43 -7.00 -12.91 -7.36
C ILE A 43 -7.05 -11.84 -8.45
N PHE A 44 -8.23 -11.30 -8.72
CA PHE A 44 -8.45 -10.39 -9.85
C PHE A 44 -8.70 -8.94 -9.40
N VAL A 45 -8.12 -8.02 -10.16
CA VAL A 45 -8.42 -6.59 -10.12
C VAL A 45 -9.02 -6.18 -11.44
N ILE A 46 -10.13 -5.45 -11.42
CA ILE A 46 -10.75 -4.85 -12.60
C ILE A 46 -10.44 -3.36 -12.63
N PHE A 47 -9.93 -2.89 -13.76
CA PHE A 47 -9.73 -1.48 -14.02
C PHE A 47 -10.00 -1.17 -15.49
N GLN A 48 -11.06 -0.40 -15.76
CA GLN A 48 -11.52 -0.11 -17.12
C GLN A 48 -11.76 -1.41 -17.92
N SER A 49 -11.10 -1.59 -19.05
CA SER A 49 -11.15 -2.80 -19.87
C SER A 49 -10.20 -3.92 -19.41
N TRP A 50 -9.36 -3.65 -18.41
CA TRP A 50 -8.39 -4.61 -17.91
C TRP A 50 -8.91 -5.44 -16.76
N MET A 51 -8.53 -6.71 -16.78
CA MET A 51 -8.59 -7.59 -15.62
C MET A 51 -7.20 -8.17 -15.39
N LEU A 52 -6.63 -7.88 -14.23
CA LEU A 52 -5.30 -8.32 -13.83
C LEU A 52 -5.42 -9.52 -12.89
N ASP A 53 -4.83 -10.65 -13.26
CA ASP A 53 -4.50 -11.71 -12.32
C ASP A 53 -3.28 -11.25 -11.51
N VAL A 54 -3.52 -10.83 -10.26
CA VAL A 54 -2.49 -10.28 -9.39
C VAL A 54 -1.46 -11.35 -9.04
N ASN A 55 -1.87 -12.61 -8.90
CA ASN A 55 -0.97 -13.71 -8.55
C ASN A 55 0.05 -13.98 -9.64
N GLN A 56 -0.42 -13.98 -10.88
CA GLN A 56 0.40 -14.27 -12.06
C GLN A 56 1.00 -13.02 -12.71
N LEU A 57 0.62 -11.82 -12.27
CA LEU A 57 1.02 -10.54 -12.84
C LEU A 57 0.79 -10.49 -14.36
N LYS A 58 -0.41 -10.89 -14.79
CA LYS A 58 -0.80 -10.91 -16.21
C LYS A 58 -2.22 -10.42 -16.41
N LEU A 59 -2.44 -9.73 -17.54
CA LEU A 59 -3.80 -9.42 -17.98
C LEU A 59 -4.50 -10.68 -18.48
N VAL A 60 -5.79 -10.78 -18.18
CA VAL A 60 -6.66 -11.90 -18.55
C VAL A 60 -7.94 -11.40 -19.20
N ASP A 61 -8.53 -12.22 -20.05
CA ASP A 61 -9.77 -11.93 -20.76
C ASP A 61 -10.97 -11.86 -19.79
N THR A 62 -11.67 -10.71 -19.77
CA THR A 62 -12.81 -10.42 -18.89
C THR A 62 -13.99 -11.35 -19.09
N ILE A 63 -14.20 -11.87 -20.31
CA ILE A 63 -15.40 -12.64 -20.67
C ILE A 63 -15.38 -14.05 -20.05
N LYS A 64 -14.19 -14.58 -19.71
CA LYS A 64 -14.01 -15.99 -19.38
C LYS A 64 -13.89 -16.29 -17.88
N ASN A 65 -13.86 -15.29 -17.01
CA ASN A 65 -13.49 -15.50 -15.61
C ASN A 65 -14.65 -15.24 -14.65
N ASN A 66 -14.75 -16.09 -13.62
CA ASN A 66 -15.77 -16.03 -12.59
C ASN A 66 -15.57 -14.79 -11.68
N ALA A 67 -16.67 -14.09 -11.38
CA ALA A 67 -16.69 -12.88 -10.55
C ALA A 67 -16.27 -13.11 -9.08
N GLU A 68 -16.31 -14.36 -8.59
CA GLU A 68 -16.02 -14.72 -7.19
C GLU A 68 -14.58 -14.41 -6.71
N ASN A 69 -13.68 -14.06 -7.63
CA ASN A 69 -12.26 -13.81 -7.33
C ASN A 69 -11.85 -12.34 -7.52
N ILE A 70 -12.81 -11.46 -7.79
CA ILE A 70 -12.56 -10.03 -7.93
C ILE A 70 -12.44 -9.44 -6.52
N ILE A 71 -11.24 -9.02 -6.15
CA ILE A 71 -10.98 -8.38 -4.85
C ILE A 71 -11.11 -6.87 -4.91
N TRP A 72 -10.99 -6.29 -6.10
CA TRP A 72 -11.03 -4.85 -6.29
C TRP A 72 -11.52 -4.51 -7.69
N ASP A 73 -12.49 -3.62 -7.74
CA ASP A 73 -13.08 -3.07 -8.96
C ASP A 73 -12.95 -1.55 -8.88
N VAL A 74 -11.93 -1.04 -9.56
CA VAL A 74 -11.54 0.38 -9.48
C VAL A 74 -12.66 1.28 -10.00
N SER A 75 -13.55 0.77 -10.87
CA SER A 75 -14.67 1.56 -11.40
C SER A 75 -15.71 1.95 -10.33
N LYS A 76 -15.68 1.29 -9.17
CA LYS A 76 -16.55 1.56 -8.03
C LYS A 76 -15.94 2.53 -7.02
N GLU A 77 -14.67 2.90 -7.20
CA GLU A 77 -14.01 3.85 -6.33
C GLU A 77 -14.58 5.26 -6.52
N HIS A 78 -14.74 5.99 -5.42
CA HIS A 78 -15.22 7.35 -5.48
C HIS A 78 -14.17 8.28 -6.11
N SER A 79 -14.57 9.01 -7.15
CA SER A 79 -13.72 9.97 -7.85
C SER A 79 -13.65 11.30 -7.10
N ILE A 80 -12.44 11.82 -6.85
CA ILE A 80 -12.28 13.13 -6.18
C ILE A 80 -12.69 14.28 -7.10
N TRP A 81 -12.71 14.04 -8.42
CA TRP A 81 -13.22 15.04 -9.38
C TRP A 81 -14.72 15.30 -9.21
N ASP A 82 -15.43 14.41 -8.53
CA ASP A 82 -16.86 14.55 -8.29
C ASP A 82 -17.15 15.48 -7.10
N ASP A 83 -16.15 15.77 -6.24
CA ASP A 83 -16.27 16.77 -5.19
C ASP A 83 -15.89 18.16 -5.73
N THR A 84 -16.91 18.97 -6.00
CA THR A 84 -16.77 20.34 -6.52
C THR A 84 -16.15 21.32 -5.50
N ARG A 85 -15.98 20.91 -4.23
CA ARG A 85 -15.49 21.77 -3.17
C ARG A 85 -13.96 21.73 -3.12
N ARG A 86 -13.33 22.78 -3.64
CA ARG A 86 -11.92 23.07 -3.35
C ARG A 86 -11.79 23.49 -1.89
N VAL A 87 -11.62 22.52 -1.00
CA VAL A 87 -11.30 22.79 0.40
C VAL A 87 -9.83 23.18 0.47
N GLU A 88 -9.53 24.35 1.05
CA GLU A 88 -8.16 24.70 1.39
C GLU A 88 -7.69 23.78 2.52
N ASN A 89 -6.56 23.07 2.30
CA ASN A 89 -5.96 22.12 3.25
C ASN A 89 -6.87 20.94 3.68
N PRO A 90 -7.32 20.11 2.72
CA PRO A 90 -8.20 18.98 3.01
C PRO A 90 -7.51 17.93 3.90
N PHE A 91 -8.32 17.29 4.74
CA PHE A 91 -7.94 16.06 5.42
C PHE A 91 -8.25 14.87 4.52
N PHE A 92 -7.24 14.03 4.26
CA PHE A 92 -7.38 12.79 3.50
C PHE A 92 -7.53 11.62 4.45
N PRO A 93 -8.60 10.81 4.35
CA PRO A 93 -8.76 9.66 5.23
C PRO A 93 -7.65 8.63 4.97
N VAL A 94 -7.17 8.02 6.06
CA VAL A 94 -6.33 6.82 6.02
C VAL A 94 -7.23 5.63 6.29
N ILE A 95 -7.35 4.72 5.33
CA ILE A 95 -8.24 3.56 5.41
C ILE A 95 -7.47 2.31 5.90
N CYS A 96 -8.09 1.50 6.76
CA CYS A 96 -7.61 0.16 7.13
C CYS A 96 -8.82 -0.78 7.23
N ASN A 97 -8.86 -1.88 6.47
CA ASN A 97 -9.99 -2.83 6.49
C ASN A 97 -11.37 -2.17 6.35
N SER A 98 -11.47 -1.15 5.49
CA SER A 98 -12.67 -0.32 5.27
C SER A 98 -13.00 0.72 6.35
N ASP A 99 -12.26 0.76 7.46
CA ASP A 99 -12.43 1.77 8.51
C ASP A 99 -11.45 2.94 8.32
N THR A 100 -11.88 4.15 8.69
CA THR A 100 -10.97 5.31 8.74
C THR A 100 -10.19 5.28 10.05
N THR A 101 -8.87 5.03 9.99
CA THR A 101 -8.01 4.94 11.18
C THR A 101 -7.36 6.26 11.56
N GLY A 102 -7.39 7.25 10.67
CA GLY A 102 -6.78 8.55 10.87
C GLY A 102 -6.90 9.43 9.64
N PHE A 103 -6.19 10.55 9.66
CA PHE A 103 -6.23 11.52 8.58
C PHE A 103 -4.83 12.04 8.25
N LEU A 104 -4.62 12.33 6.97
CA LEU A 104 -3.45 13.03 6.48
C LEU A 104 -3.80 14.46 6.11
N GLN A 105 -2.87 15.37 6.36
CA GLN A 105 -2.93 16.72 5.81
C GLN A 105 -1.61 17.03 5.12
N ILE A 106 -1.69 17.66 3.95
CA ILE A 106 -0.54 18.08 3.16
C ILE A 106 -0.39 19.59 3.32
N SER A 107 0.79 20.05 3.73
CA SER A 107 1.13 21.47 3.87
C SER A 107 2.51 21.70 3.25
N ASP A 108 2.56 22.39 2.11
CA ASP A 108 3.76 22.72 1.33
C ASP A 108 4.64 21.53 0.94
N SER A 109 5.50 21.10 1.85
CA SER A 109 6.48 20.00 1.74
C SER A 109 6.45 19.06 2.94
N THR A 110 5.39 19.18 3.74
CA THR A 110 5.20 18.46 4.99
C THR A 110 3.92 17.63 4.93
N LEU A 111 4.03 16.39 5.39
CA LEU A 111 2.91 15.50 5.64
C LEU A 111 2.65 15.46 7.15
N LEU A 112 1.42 15.71 7.53
CA LEU A 112 0.94 15.61 8.91
C LEU A 112 0.01 14.41 9.00
N TYR A 113 0.16 13.62 10.07
CA TYR A 113 -0.75 12.52 10.39
C TYR A 113 -1.48 12.79 11.69
N TYR A 114 -2.77 12.53 11.66
CA TYR A 114 -3.68 12.66 12.77
C TYR A 114 -4.35 11.32 13.02
N ASP A 115 -4.63 11.02 14.29
CA ASP A 115 -5.44 9.86 14.64
C ASP A 115 -6.93 10.06 14.25
N SER A 116 -7.77 9.07 14.55
CA SER A 116 -9.21 9.12 14.28
C SER A 116 -9.94 10.24 15.03
N PHE A 117 -9.36 10.77 16.12
CA PHE A 117 -9.85 11.91 16.88
C PHE A 117 -9.29 13.26 16.41
N LYS A 118 -8.57 13.26 15.27
CA LYS A 118 -7.89 14.44 14.71
C LYS A 118 -6.83 15.04 15.64
N LYS A 119 -6.26 14.26 16.54
CA LYS A 119 -5.07 14.67 17.29
C LYS A 119 -3.83 14.40 16.44
N GLN A 120 -2.99 15.40 16.27
CA GLN A 120 -1.74 15.25 15.50
C GLN A 120 -0.82 14.25 16.20
N VAL A 121 -0.42 13.20 15.49
CA VAL A 121 0.50 12.16 15.97
C VAL A 121 1.93 12.53 15.59
N TRP A 122 2.17 12.83 14.31
CA TRP A 122 3.49 13.23 13.83
C TRP A 122 3.42 14.16 12.61
N LYS A 123 4.58 14.72 12.28
CA LYS A 123 4.81 15.63 11.17
C LYS A 123 6.15 15.27 10.52
N THR A 124 6.18 15.08 9.21
CA THR A 124 7.39 14.68 8.49
C THR A 124 7.52 15.40 7.15
N LYS A 125 8.74 15.61 6.66
CA LYS A 125 8.95 16.11 5.29
C LYS A 125 8.79 14.94 4.32
N TYR A 126 8.23 15.20 3.15
CA TYR A 126 8.14 14.19 2.08
C TYR A 126 8.87 14.65 0.82
N ALA A 127 9.45 13.69 0.10
CA ALA A 127 10.27 13.95 -1.08
C ALA A 127 9.49 13.64 -2.37
N THR A 128 8.46 14.45 -2.68
CA THR A 128 7.76 14.37 -3.96
C THR A 128 7.38 15.74 -4.51
N THR A 129 7.27 15.83 -5.83
CA THR A 129 6.85 17.04 -6.56
C THR A 129 5.33 17.21 -6.57
N PHE A 130 4.56 16.17 -6.23
CA PHE A 130 3.10 16.23 -6.11
C PHE A 130 2.70 16.80 -4.74
N ARG A 131 1.88 17.86 -4.72
CA ARG A 131 1.69 18.69 -3.50
C ARG A 131 0.26 18.95 -3.08
N LYS A 132 -0.73 18.31 -3.71
CA LYS A 132 -2.14 18.71 -3.49
C LYS A 132 -3.04 17.60 -3.00
N TYR A 133 -2.93 16.40 -3.56
CA TYR A 133 -3.83 15.31 -3.26
C TYR A 133 -3.05 14.07 -2.87
N CYS A 134 -3.65 13.29 -1.97
CA CYS A 134 -3.19 11.95 -1.72
C CYS A 134 -4.34 10.98 -1.50
N ARG A 135 -4.03 9.69 -1.70
CA ARG A 135 -4.79 8.58 -1.13
C ARG A 135 -3.89 7.80 -0.21
N ALA A 136 -4.45 7.27 0.87
CA ALA A 136 -3.69 6.54 1.85
C ALA A 136 -4.46 5.39 2.47
N PHE A 137 -3.73 4.33 2.80
CA PHE A 137 -4.22 3.25 3.62
C PHE A 137 -3.11 2.77 4.56
N SER A 138 -3.50 2.10 5.65
CA SER A 138 -2.57 1.52 6.61
C SER A 138 -2.73 0.00 6.67
N SER A 139 -1.63 -0.70 6.97
CA SER A 139 -1.61 -2.15 7.21
C SER A 139 -0.47 -2.47 8.17
N GLY A 140 -0.81 -2.95 9.37
CA GLY A 140 0.17 -3.10 10.45
C GLY A 140 0.80 -1.75 10.80
N ASN A 141 2.13 -1.70 10.88
CA ASN A 141 2.87 -0.47 11.20
C ASN A 141 3.19 0.39 9.96
N SER A 142 2.71 0.00 8.78
CA SER A 142 3.00 0.69 7.53
C SER A 142 1.83 1.55 7.08
N LEU A 143 2.14 2.79 6.73
CA LEU A 143 1.25 3.75 6.09
C LEU A 143 1.71 3.97 4.65
N PHE A 144 0.84 3.66 3.69
CA PHE A 144 1.13 3.82 2.27
C PHE A 144 0.40 5.06 1.76
N VAL A 145 1.11 5.95 1.08
CA VAL A 145 0.58 7.24 0.62
C VAL A 145 0.94 7.43 -0.83
N SER A 146 -0.08 7.51 -1.68
CA SER A 146 0.08 7.93 -3.07
C SER A 146 -0.22 9.41 -3.18
N PHE A 147 0.75 10.19 -3.66
CA PHE A 147 0.59 11.61 -3.94
C PHE A 147 0.41 11.82 -5.43
N TYR A 148 -0.49 12.74 -5.79
CA TYR A 148 -0.71 13.12 -7.19
C TYR A 148 -1.25 14.55 -7.28
N SER A 149 -1.32 15.05 -8.51
CA SER A 149 -1.96 16.32 -8.83
C SER A 149 -3.07 16.05 -9.82
N PRO A 150 -4.33 16.41 -9.53
CA PRO A 150 -5.42 16.26 -10.49
C PRO A 150 -5.10 16.97 -11.82
N ILE A 151 -4.38 18.09 -11.74
CA ILE A 151 -4.01 18.89 -12.90
C ILE A 151 -2.62 18.58 -13.49
N ALA A 152 -2.06 17.40 -13.26
CA ALA A 152 -0.80 16.96 -13.87
C ALA A 152 -0.75 15.43 -14.02
N THR A 153 0.10 14.91 -14.90
CA THR A 153 0.28 13.46 -15.07
C THR A 153 1.18 12.88 -13.98
N GLY A 154 1.07 11.58 -13.75
CA GLY A 154 1.92 10.84 -12.83
C GLY A 154 1.51 10.89 -11.36
N SER A 155 2.25 10.13 -10.57
CA SER A 155 2.05 10.00 -9.13
C SER A 155 3.34 9.54 -8.45
N SER A 156 3.35 9.56 -7.12
CA SER A 156 4.43 8.95 -6.33
C SER A 156 3.83 8.13 -5.18
N LEU A 157 4.37 6.95 -4.92
CA LEU A 157 3.97 6.11 -3.80
C LEU A 157 5.08 6.09 -2.75
N LEU A 158 4.77 6.43 -1.51
CA LEU A 158 5.70 6.40 -0.39
C LEU A 158 5.13 5.51 0.72
N CYS A 159 6.02 4.85 1.46
CA CYS A 159 5.66 4.13 2.68
C CYS A 159 6.30 4.79 3.89
N TYR A 160 5.53 4.92 4.96
CA TYR A 160 5.96 5.45 6.24
C TYR A 160 5.70 4.45 7.36
N ASP A 161 6.47 4.54 8.43
CA ASP A 161 6.08 3.97 9.73
C ASP A 161 4.96 4.85 10.31
N ILE A 162 3.79 4.26 10.52
CA ILE A 162 2.59 5.00 10.97
C ILE A 162 2.73 5.56 12.39
N ASN A 163 3.66 5.05 13.20
CA ASN A 163 3.82 5.48 14.58
C ASN A 163 4.66 6.76 14.71
N ASN A 164 5.62 6.96 13.80
CA ASN A 164 6.61 8.03 13.91
C ASN A 164 6.83 8.86 12.63
N GLY A 165 6.21 8.50 11.51
CA GLY A 165 6.33 9.23 10.25
C GLY A 165 7.67 9.06 9.53
N LYS A 166 8.50 8.09 9.94
CA LYS A 166 9.75 7.76 9.25
C LYS A 166 9.43 7.15 7.88
N ASN A 167 10.02 7.70 6.82
CA ASN A 167 9.93 7.10 5.49
C ASN A 167 10.68 5.75 5.49
N LEU A 168 9.98 4.69 5.06
CA LEU A 168 10.51 3.34 4.95
C LEU A 168 11.06 3.08 3.54
N TRP A 169 10.34 3.55 2.52
CA TRP A 169 10.77 3.47 1.12
C TRP A 169 10.00 4.46 0.23
N ILE A 170 10.52 4.64 -0.99
CA ILE A 170 9.88 5.35 -2.12
C ILE A 170 9.66 4.33 -3.23
N GLY A 171 8.43 4.25 -3.74
CA GLY A 171 8.05 3.26 -4.74
C GLY A 171 8.56 3.60 -6.14
N ASP A 172 8.95 2.58 -6.91
CA ASP A 172 9.33 2.67 -8.33
C ASP A 172 8.08 2.82 -9.22
N ILE A 173 7.44 3.99 -9.13
CA ILE A 173 6.26 4.31 -9.94
C ILE A 173 6.71 4.70 -11.35
N LYS A 174 6.18 4.00 -12.36
CA LYS A 174 6.29 4.42 -13.76
C LYS A 174 5.21 5.45 -14.06
N GLN A 175 5.55 6.45 -14.85
CA GLN A 175 4.64 7.54 -15.22
C GLN A 175 4.50 7.58 -16.74
N MET A 176 3.32 7.97 -17.21
CA MET A 176 3.12 8.26 -18.62
C MET A 176 3.62 9.67 -18.94
N MET A 177 4.41 9.79 -20.00
CA MET A 177 4.88 11.08 -20.50
C MET A 177 3.88 11.61 -21.52
N ILE A 178 2.84 12.30 -21.04
CA ILE A 178 1.73 12.78 -21.86
C ILE A 178 1.75 14.31 -21.96
N SER A 179 1.55 14.81 -23.19
CA SER A 179 1.48 16.25 -23.48
C SER A 179 0.22 16.92 -22.90
N HIS A 180 0.42 18.17 -22.47
CA HIS A 180 -0.33 18.90 -21.44
C HIS A 180 -1.73 19.49 -21.80
N SER A 181 -2.44 19.04 -22.83
CA SER A 181 -3.65 19.76 -23.28
C SER A 181 -4.97 19.36 -22.60
N LYS A 182 -5.00 18.25 -21.85
CA LYS A 182 -6.15 17.81 -21.07
C LYS A 182 -5.67 17.27 -19.73
N TYR A 183 -6.04 17.95 -18.65
CA TYR A 183 -5.63 17.58 -17.30
C TYR A 183 -6.74 16.85 -16.57
N ARG A 184 -6.62 15.54 -16.53
CA ARG A 184 -7.35 14.68 -15.61
C ARG A 184 -6.34 13.65 -15.13
N ASN A 185 -6.15 13.58 -13.83
CA ASN A 185 -5.35 12.55 -13.20
C ASN A 185 -6.05 12.15 -11.91
N GLU A 186 -6.23 10.87 -11.76
CA GLU A 186 -6.74 10.28 -10.55
C GLU A 186 -5.98 9.00 -10.25
N VAL A 187 -5.62 8.84 -8.98
CA VAL A 187 -4.83 7.70 -8.54
C VAL A 187 -5.54 7.00 -7.42
N PHE A 188 -5.69 5.70 -7.59
CA PHE A 188 -6.25 4.78 -6.62
C PHE A 188 -5.17 3.81 -6.17
N ILE A 189 -5.24 3.41 -4.91
CA ILE A 189 -4.33 2.43 -4.34
C ILE A 189 -5.10 1.40 -3.53
N TYR A 190 -4.69 0.15 -3.65
CA TYR A 190 -5.27 -0.97 -2.94
C TYR A 190 -4.17 -1.92 -2.50
N LYS A 191 -4.33 -2.58 -1.35
CA LYS A 191 -3.38 -3.60 -0.88
C LYS A 191 -4.01 -4.98 -0.86
N THR A 192 -3.27 -5.94 -1.40
CA THR A 192 -3.58 -7.37 -1.28
C THR A 192 -2.31 -8.13 -0.92
N ASN A 193 -2.36 -8.95 0.14
CA ASN A 193 -1.21 -9.72 0.61
C ASN A 193 0.07 -8.84 0.73
N SER A 194 1.12 -9.21 0.00
CA SER A 194 2.42 -8.53 -0.09
C SER A 194 2.51 -7.50 -1.21
N ARG A 195 1.40 -7.17 -1.88
CA ARG A 195 1.35 -6.31 -3.06
C ARG A 195 0.48 -5.08 -2.84
N ILE A 196 0.85 -3.99 -3.50
CA ILE A 196 0.09 -2.76 -3.63
C ILE A 196 -0.24 -2.61 -5.10
N ILE A 197 -1.52 -2.49 -5.41
CA ILE A 197 -1.96 -2.15 -6.76
C ILE A 197 -2.15 -0.64 -6.81
N VAL A 198 -1.57 0.00 -7.82
CA VAL A 198 -1.73 1.42 -8.12
C VAL A 198 -2.43 1.55 -9.47
N ALA A 199 -3.62 2.14 -9.47
CA ALA A 199 -4.39 2.40 -10.68
C ALA A 199 -4.44 3.92 -10.92
N GLY A 200 -3.99 4.36 -12.09
CA GLY A 200 -4.02 5.76 -12.51
C GLY A 200 -4.98 5.94 -13.67
N GLN A 201 -5.94 6.86 -13.55
CA GLN A 201 -6.80 7.28 -14.66
C GLN A 201 -6.35 8.68 -15.10
N GLU A 202 -5.62 8.74 -16.20
CA GLU A 202 -5.12 9.97 -16.79
C GLU A 202 -5.92 10.38 -18.04
N ALA A 203 -5.80 11.63 -18.48
CA ALA A 203 -6.58 12.15 -19.60
C ALA A 203 -6.33 11.46 -20.95
N MET A 204 -5.16 10.85 -21.13
CA MET A 204 -4.80 10.14 -22.37
C MET A 204 -4.46 8.67 -22.13
N GLY A 205 -5.02 8.07 -21.08
CA GLY A 205 -4.92 6.64 -20.86
C GLY A 205 -4.98 6.27 -19.39
N ASN A 206 -5.03 4.96 -19.17
CA ASN A 206 -5.02 4.37 -17.86
C ASN A 206 -3.65 3.75 -17.58
N ILE A 207 -3.32 3.58 -16.31
CA ILE A 207 -2.10 2.93 -15.84
C ILE A 207 -2.47 1.95 -14.75
N LEU A 208 -1.96 0.72 -14.80
CA LEU A 208 -2.08 -0.24 -13.72
C LEU A 208 -0.69 -0.78 -13.37
N GLN A 209 -0.34 -0.70 -12.09
CA GLN A 209 0.96 -1.15 -11.60
C GLN A 209 0.81 -2.00 -10.36
N VAL A 210 1.69 -2.99 -10.19
CA VAL A 210 1.78 -3.78 -8.97
C VAL A 210 3.14 -3.53 -8.34
N ILE A 211 3.12 -3.09 -7.09
CA ILE A 211 4.30 -2.73 -6.31
C ILE A 211 4.45 -3.73 -5.16
N ASP A 212 5.67 -4.20 -4.91
CA ASP A 212 5.98 -4.98 -3.72
C ASP A 212 5.84 -4.11 -2.46
N SER A 213 4.97 -4.49 -1.54
CA SER A 213 4.62 -3.69 -0.35
C SER A 213 5.77 -3.53 0.66
N LYS A 214 6.76 -4.42 0.61
CA LYS A 214 7.89 -4.41 1.55
C LYS A 214 9.02 -3.51 1.06
N THR A 215 9.26 -3.50 -0.24
CA THR A 215 10.44 -2.88 -0.86
C THR A 215 10.13 -1.66 -1.72
N GLY A 216 8.87 -1.49 -2.14
CA GLY A 216 8.49 -0.45 -3.10
C GLY A 216 8.89 -0.76 -4.55
N LYS A 217 9.40 -1.96 -4.84
CA LYS A 217 9.82 -2.36 -6.19
C LYS A 217 8.60 -2.57 -7.10
N ASN A 218 8.69 -2.09 -8.33
CA ASN A 218 7.71 -2.39 -9.36
C ASN A 218 7.81 -3.84 -9.84
N LEU A 219 6.71 -4.58 -9.77
CA LEU A 219 6.61 -5.97 -10.19
C LEU A 219 5.90 -6.11 -11.54
N PHE A 220 5.02 -5.17 -11.88
CA PHE A 220 4.19 -5.20 -13.08
C PHE A 220 3.74 -3.79 -13.43
N PHE A 221 3.70 -3.50 -14.73
CA PHE A 221 3.24 -2.23 -15.27
C PHE A 221 2.54 -2.44 -16.61
N VAL A 222 1.40 -1.80 -16.80
CA VAL A 222 0.73 -1.65 -18.10
C VAL A 222 0.13 -0.25 -18.22
N ASP A 223 0.15 0.29 -19.44
CA ASP A 223 -0.50 1.54 -19.82
C ASP A 223 -1.29 1.36 -21.13
N ASP A 224 -2.31 2.19 -21.38
CA ASP A 224 -3.15 2.11 -22.59
C ASP A 224 -2.43 2.54 -23.89
N ASN A 225 -1.22 3.10 -23.80
CA ASN A 225 -0.52 3.71 -24.93
C ASN A 225 0.54 2.79 -25.55
N LYS A 226 0.65 1.53 -25.10
CA LYS A 226 1.64 0.54 -25.57
C LYS A 226 1.02 -0.85 -25.72
#